data_AF-A0A674EW44-F1
#
_entry.id   AF-A0A674EW44-F1
#
_cell.length_a   1.000
_cell.length_b   1.000
_cell.length_c   1.000
_cell.angle_alpha   90.00
_cell.angle_beta   90.00
_cell.angle_gamma   90.00
#
_symmetry.space_group_name_H-M   'P 1'
#
loop_
_entity.id
_entity.type
_entity.pdbx_description
1 polymer ?
#
loop_
_entity_poly.entity_id
_entity_poly.type
_entity_poly.pdbx_seq_one_letter_code
_entity_poly.pdbx_strand_id
1 'polypeptide(L)'
;MHKEHVSSKYVNITPSRDECVYTSCYCEENVWKLCEHAKTQTQIHLDEVYAVFISNERKMIPIWKQKSSRGDEPVVWDYHVVLLHQNQQGQSFIYDQDTVLPFSCPFHVYTTEAFHTDHGLKPAFWRKLRVIPADTYLKNFASDRSHMKNADGTWRMPPPLYPCIETTDSKMNLDDFISMDSKVGCGHVYSLSEFVKHFAEK
;
A
#
# COMPACT_ATOMS: atom_id res chain seq x y z
N MET A 1 0.92 44.42 -0.57
CA MET A 1 1.61 43.35 0.17
C MET A 1 0.95 42.02 -0.15
N HIS A 2 1.36 41.38 -1.23
CA HIS A 2 0.92 40.02 -1.54
C HIS A 2 1.86 39.07 -0.79
N LYS A 3 1.34 38.37 0.23
CA LYS A 3 2.03 37.22 0.81
C LYS A 3 1.97 36.12 -0.24
N GLU A 4 3.06 35.88 -0.93
CA GLU A 4 3.28 34.63 -1.65
C GLU A 4 3.07 33.49 -0.64
N HIS A 5 2.03 32.68 -0.86
CA HIS A 5 1.91 31.39 -0.21
C HIS A 5 3.04 30.52 -0.76
N VAL A 6 4.16 30.47 -0.05
CA VAL A 6 5.17 29.46 -0.30
C VAL A 6 4.51 28.12 -0.03
N SER A 7 4.11 27.41 -1.08
CA SER A 7 3.69 26.01 -0.99
C SER A 7 4.81 25.27 -0.26
N SER A 8 4.55 24.84 0.98
CA SER A 8 5.57 24.15 1.76
C SER A 8 5.91 22.85 1.04
N LYS A 9 7.17 22.68 0.67
CA LYS A 9 7.67 21.46 0.05
C LYS A 9 7.29 20.27 0.95
N TYR A 10 6.66 19.25 0.35
CA TYR A 10 6.29 18.03 1.05
C TYR A 10 7.50 17.41 1.75
N VAL A 11 7.29 16.96 2.99
CA VAL A 11 8.30 16.27 3.80
C VAL A 11 8.03 14.77 3.70
N ASN A 12 9.03 14.02 3.21
CA ASN A 12 8.94 12.56 3.17
C ASN A 12 8.84 11.98 4.57
N ILE A 13 8.02 10.95 4.72
CA ILE A 13 7.74 10.29 6.01
C ILE A 13 8.50 8.96 6.19
N THR A 14 9.38 8.64 5.25
CA THR A 14 10.24 7.45 5.24
C THR A 14 11.66 7.82 4.82
N PRO A 15 12.65 6.94 5.03
CA PRO A 15 13.97 7.05 4.39
C PRO A 15 13.86 7.02 2.86
N SER A 16 15.00 7.16 2.18
CA SER A 16 15.04 6.94 0.74
C SER A 16 14.66 5.49 0.38
N ARG A 17 14.23 5.26 -0.86
CA ARG A 17 13.75 3.96 -1.34
C ARG A 17 14.75 2.83 -1.03
N ASP A 18 16.04 3.08 -1.24
CA ASP A 18 17.10 2.07 -1.11
C ASP A 18 17.53 1.82 0.35
N GLU A 19 17.10 2.68 1.28
CA GLU A 19 17.34 2.53 2.72
C GLU A 19 16.14 1.88 3.44
N CYS A 20 15.01 1.74 2.75
CA CYS A 20 13.83 1.10 3.31
C CYS A 20 14.03 -0.42 3.41
N VAL A 21 13.46 -1.02 4.46
CA VAL A 21 13.34 -2.48 4.53
C VAL A 21 12.45 -2.95 3.39
N TYR A 22 12.98 -3.87 2.59
CA TYR A 22 12.31 -4.38 1.40
C TYR A 22 12.57 -5.87 1.22
N THR A 23 11.52 -6.62 0.88
CA THR A 23 11.60 -7.98 0.37
C THR A 23 10.56 -8.13 -0.74
N SER A 24 11.01 -8.52 -1.94
CA SER A 24 10.14 -8.71 -3.11
C SER A 24 9.03 -9.72 -2.79
N CYS A 25 7.79 -9.41 -3.19
CA CYS A 25 6.59 -10.24 -2.96
C CYS A 25 6.13 -10.35 -1.50
N TYR A 26 6.61 -9.49 -0.60
CA TYR A 26 6.12 -9.32 0.77
C TYR A 26 5.70 -7.87 1.01
N CYS A 27 4.92 -7.32 0.07
CA CYS A 27 4.53 -5.91 0.06
C CYS A 27 3.77 -5.50 1.33
N GLU A 28 3.00 -6.42 1.92
CA GLU A 28 2.35 -6.24 3.22
C GLU A 28 3.35 -5.98 4.34
N GLU A 29 4.42 -6.76 4.45
CA GLU A 29 5.43 -6.55 5.49
C GLU A 29 6.31 -5.32 5.20
N ASN A 30 6.60 -5.06 3.92
CA ASN A 30 7.31 -3.86 3.48
C ASN A 30 6.57 -2.59 3.93
N VAL A 31 5.26 -2.52 3.71
CA VAL A 31 4.43 -1.38 4.15
C VAL A 31 4.29 -1.35 5.66
N TRP A 32 4.18 -2.51 6.33
CA TRP A 32 4.18 -2.57 7.79
C TRP A 32 5.45 -1.94 8.38
N LYS A 33 6.62 -2.20 7.78
CA LYS A 33 7.90 -1.59 8.18
C LYS A 33 7.97 -0.09 7.91
N LEU A 34 7.34 0.42 6.85
CA LEU A 34 7.21 1.86 6.65
C LEU A 34 6.32 2.50 7.73
N CYS A 35 5.20 1.86 8.08
CA CYS A 35 4.34 2.31 9.17
C CYS A 35 5.06 2.27 10.53
N GLU A 36 5.84 1.22 10.80
CA GLU A 36 6.65 1.09 12.02
C GLU A 36 7.67 2.24 12.08
N HIS A 37 8.36 2.53 10.99
CA HIS A 37 9.27 3.66 10.90
C HIS A 37 8.54 4.97 11.19
N ALA A 38 7.43 5.26 10.50
CA ALA A 38 6.66 6.50 10.67
C ALA A 38 6.23 6.70 12.13
N LYS A 39 5.81 5.64 12.83
CA LYS A 39 5.42 5.69 14.25
C LYS A 39 6.55 6.13 15.19
N THR A 40 7.82 5.89 14.82
CA THR A 40 8.98 6.31 15.63
C THR A 40 9.35 7.78 15.46
N GLN A 41 8.77 8.47 14.48
CA GLN A 41 9.10 9.85 14.15
C GLN A 41 8.15 10.82 14.84
N THR A 42 8.69 11.73 15.65
CA THR A 42 7.90 12.70 16.45
C THR A 42 7.11 13.70 15.61
N GLN A 43 7.53 13.91 14.36
CA GLN A 43 6.97 14.88 13.42
C GLN A 43 5.87 14.30 12.51
N ILE A 44 5.60 12.99 12.60
CA ILE A 44 4.58 12.32 11.80
C ILE A 44 3.39 11.99 12.67
N HIS A 45 2.24 12.50 12.27
CA HIS A 45 0.94 12.14 12.84
C HIS A 45 0.49 10.81 12.23
N LEU A 46 0.42 9.74 13.03
CA LEU A 46 0.16 8.40 12.50
C LEU A 46 -1.26 8.22 11.94
N ASP A 47 -2.19 9.09 12.33
CA ASP A 47 -3.55 9.24 11.76
C ASP A 47 -3.57 9.84 10.35
N GLU A 48 -2.45 10.37 9.87
CA GLU A 48 -2.24 10.80 8.48
C GLU A 48 -1.70 9.66 7.59
N VAL A 49 -1.39 8.49 8.18
CA VAL A 49 -0.71 7.37 7.51
C VAL A 49 -1.65 6.17 7.41
N TYR A 50 -1.67 5.55 6.24
CA TYR A 50 -2.55 4.42 5.94
C TYR A 50 -1.80 3.33 5.19
N ALA A 51 -2.05 2.08 5.54
CA ALA A 51 -1.75 0.95 4.67
C ALA A 51 -2.93 0.75 3.71
N VAL A 52 -2.65 0.56 2.43
CA VAL A 52 -3.66 0.40 1.38
C VAL A 52 -3.45 -0.94 0.68
N PHE A 53 -4.32 -1.91 0.99
CA PHE A 53 -4.37 -3.17 0.29
C PHE A 53 -5.21 -3.01 -0.98
N ILE A 54 -4.70 -3.51 -2.09
CA ILE A 54 -5.34 -3.41 -3.40
C ILE A 54 -5.56 -4.83 -3.89
N SER A 55 -6.81 -5.22 -4.11
CA SER A 55 -7.17 -6.53 -4.65
C SER A 55 -8.59 -6.47 -5.23
N ASN A 56 -9.16 -7.63 -5.54
CA ASN A 56 -10.57 -7.83 -5.87
C ASN A 56 -10.98 -9.28 -5.57
N GLU A 57 -12.24 -9.62 -5.80
CA GLU A 57 -12.78 -10.95 -5.53
C GLU A 57 -12.07 -12.07 -6.29
N ARG A 58 -11.43 -11.74 -7.41
CA ARG A 58 -10.70 -12.70 -8.24
C ARG A 58 -9.22 -12.78 -7.91
N LYS A 59 -8.72 -11.90 -7.03
CA LYS A 59 -7.29 -11.72 -6.77
C LYS A 59 -6.54 -11.59 -8.11
N MET A 60 -7.00 -10.66 -8.96
CA MET A 60 -6.38 -10.34 -10.24
C MET A 60 -6.55 -8.85 -10.53
N ILE A 61 -5.54 -8.07 -10.20
CA ILE A 61 -5.57 -6.61 -10.33
C ILE A 61 -4.36 -6.12 -11.15
N PRO A 62 -4.57 -5.39 -12.25
CA PRO A 62 -3.48 -4.80 -13.00
C PRO A 62 -2.98 -3.52 -12.31
N ILE A 63 -1.66 -3.40 -12.15
CA ILE A 63 -0.98 -2.17 -11.74
C ILE A 63 0.16 -1.90 -12.74
N TRP A 64 0.16 -0.71 -13.32
CA TRP A 64 1.19 -0.22 -14.22
C TRP A 64 2.38 0.38 -13.47
N LYS A 65 3.45 0.66 -14.22
CA LYS A 65 4.66 1.29 -13.69
C LYS A 65 5.24 0.50 -12.50
N GLN A 66 5.27 -0.82 -12.61
CA GLN A 66 5.88 -1.72 -11.62
C GLN A 66 7.28 -2.14 -12.08
N LYS A 67 8.23 -2.36 -11.16
CA LYS A 67 9.61 -2.78 -11.47
C LYS A 67 9.67 -4.11 -12.24
N SER A 68 8.70 -4.99 -12.00
CA SER A 68 8.56 -6.29 -12.67
C SER A 68 7.76 -6.23 -13.99
N SER A 69 7.36 -5.04 -14.45
CA SER A 69 6.64 -4.86 -15.71
C SER A 69 7.49 -5.27 -16.92
N ARG A 70 6.82 -5.74 -17.97
CA ARG A 70 7.43 -5.99 -19.29
C ARG A 70 7.08 -4.82 -20.22
N GLY A 71 7.96 -3.84 -20.29
CA GLY A 71 7.69 -2.60 -21.03
C GLY A 71 6.56 -1.80 -20.35
N ASP A 72 5.55 -1.41 -21.12
CA ASP A 72 4.39 -0.64 -20.64
C ASP A 72 3.20 -1.53 -20.19
N GLU A 73 3.38 -2.85 -20.14
CA GLU A 73 2.33 -3.76 -19.66
C GLU A 73 2.17 -3.70 -18.12
N PRO A 74 0.96 -3.86 -17.59
CA PRO A 74 0.76 -3.96 -16.15
C PRO A 74 1.27 -5.29 -15.61
N VAL A 75 1.61 -5.29 -14.32
CA VAL A 75 1.73 -6.53 -13.55
C VAL A 75 0.35 -6.87 -13.01
N VAL A 76 -0.08 -8.12 -13.18
CA VAL A 76 -1.34 -8.63 -12.61
C VAL A 76 -1.03 -9.27 -11.27
N TRP A 77 -1.39 -8.59 -10.20
CA TRP A 77 -1.18 -9.03 -8.83
C TRP A 77 -2.42 -9.78 -8.31
N ASP A 78 -2.19 -10.70 -7.37
CA ASP A 78 -3.25 -11.25 -6.52
C ASP A 78 -3.70 -10.23 -5.48
N TYR A 79 -2.73 -9.58 -4.84
CA TYR A 79 -2.92 -8.33 -4.11
C TYR A 79 -1.62 -7.52 -4.15
N HIS A 80 -1.72 -6.22 -3.91
CA HIS A 80 -0.55 -5.37 -3.68
C HIS A 80 -0.83 -4.43 -2.51
N VAL A 81 0.23 -3.99 -1.80
CA VAL A 81 0.10 -3.09 -0.67
C VAL A 81 1.01 -1.89 -0.87
N VAL A 82 0.44 -0.70 -0.68
CA VAL A 82 1.16 0.58 -0.69
C VAL A 82 0.87 1.35 0.58
N LEU A 83 1.76 2.27 0.96
CA LEU A 83 1.47 3.24 2.01
C LEU A 83 0.91 4.52 1.38
N LEU A 84 -0.15 5.06 1.98
CA LEU A 84 -0.70 6.38 1.68
C LEU A 84 -0.45 7.32 2.86
N HIS A 85 0.02 8.52 2.56
CA HIS A 85 0.12 9.61 3.53
C HIS A 85 -0.69 10.80 3.04
N GLN A 86 -1.67 11.25 3.82
CA GLN A 86 -2.43 12.46 3.55
C GLN A 86 -2.20 13.46 4.69
N ASN A 87 -1.42 14.51 4.41
CA ASN A 87 -1.07 15.48 5.43
C ASN A 87 -2.24 16.41 5.78
N GLN A 88 -2.12 17.18 6.86
CA GLN A 88 -3.14 18.16 7.30
C GLN A 88 -3.45 19.25 6.27
N GLN A 89 -2.53 19.50 5.32
CA GLN A 89 -2.72 20.45 4.23
C GLN A 89 -3.54 19.84 3.08
N GLY A 90 -3.97 18.57 3.20
CA GLY A 90 -4.72 17.85 2.19
C GLY A 90 -3.87 17.25 1.07
N GLN A 91 -2.54 17.32 1.15
CA GLN A 91 -1.66 16.74 0.15
C GLN A 91 -1.50 15.24 0.38
N SER A 92 -1.68 14.46 -0.67
CA SER A 92 -1.63 13.00 -0.61
C SER A 92 -0.43 12.45 -1.38
N PHE A 93 0.26 11.47 -0.80
CA PHE A 93 1.43 10.81 -1.39
C PHE A 93 1.36 9.30 -1.21
N ILE A 94 1.78 8.57 -2.24
CA ILE A 94 1.89 7.11 -2.25
C ILE A 94 3.35 6.70 -2.12
N TYR A 95 3.59 5.69 -1.29
CA TYR A 95 4.86 5.02 -1.10
C TYR A 95 4.68 3.57 -1.54
N ASP A 96 5.05 3.31 -2.78
CA ASP A 96 5.11 1.96 -3.36
C ASP A 96 6.58 1.58 -3.57
N GLN A 97 7.07 0.55 -2.89
CA GLN A 97 8.44 0.09 -3.07
C GLN A 97 8.65 -0.66 -4.40
N ASP A 98 7.57 -1.10 -5.05
CA ASP A 98 7.59 -1.87 -6.30
C ASP A 98 7.30 -1.02 -7.55
N THR A 99 6.99 0.27 -7.42
CA THR A 99 6.81 1.16 -8.58
C THR A 99 8.14 1.65 -9.17
N VAL A 100 8.14 1.99 -10.47
CA VAL A 100 9.17 2.78 -11.16
C VAL A 100 8.90 4.30 -11.11
N LEU A 101 7.74 4.71 -10.59
CA LEU A 101 7.45 6.11 -10.29
C LEU A 101 8.31 6.62 -9.10
N PRO A 102 8.28 7.94 -8.79
CA PRO A 102 8.99 8.48 -7.63
C PRO A 102 8.60 7.81 -6.31
N PHE A 103 9.47 7.93 -5.30
CA PHE A 103 9.21 7.48 -3.93
C PHE A 103 9.68 8.57 -2.95
N SER A 104 8.78 9.32 -2.32
CA SER A 104 7.31 9.30 -2.45
C SER A 104 6.80 9.74 -3.84
N CYS A 105 5.60 9.27 -4.22
CA CYS A 105 4.90 9.65 -5.45
C CYS A 105 3.69 10.54 -5.12
N PRO A 106 3.50 11.72 -5.76
CA PRO A 106 2.26 12.47 -5.62
C PRO A 106 1.05 11.62 -6.00
N PHE A 107 -0.02 11.68 -5.20
CA PHE A 107 -1.19 10.82 -5.35
C PHE A 107 -1.84 10.91 -6.74
N HIS A 108 -1.94 12.11 -7.30
CA HIS A 108 -2.51 12.31 -8.63
C HIS A 108 -1.66 11.65 -9.73
N VAL A 109 -0.33 11.65 -9.59
CA VAL A 109 0.58 10.97 -10.53
C VAL A 109 0.38 9.46 -10.41
N TYR A 110 0.41 8.92 -9.19
CA TYR A 110 0.27 7.48 -8.97
C TYR A 110 -1.07 6.93 -9.48
N THR A 111 -2.18 7.62 -9.16
CA THR A 111 -3.51 7.19 -9.60
C THR A 111 -3.70 7.31 -11.11
N THR A 112 -3.06 8.28 -11.76
CA THR A 112 -3.12 8.45 -13.22
C THR A 112 -2.26 7.42 -13.94
N GLU A 113 -1.02 7.19 -13.49
CA GLU A 113 0.00 6.43 -14.22
C GLU A 113 0.12 4.96 -13.81
N ALA A 114 -0.09 4.63 -12.54
CA ALA A 114 0.02 3.25 -12.04
C ALA A 114 -1.34 2.55 -11.97
N PHE A 115 -2.39 3.28 -11.62
CA PHE A 115 -3.74 2.73 -11.58
C PHE A 115 -4.46 2.86 -12.93
N HIS A 116 -4.48 4.05 -13.54
CA HIS A 116 -5.43 4.37 -14.62
C HIS A 116 -6.90 4.17 -14.17
N THR A 117 -7.85 4.42 -15.07
CA THR A 117 -9.28 4.17 -14.81
C THR A 117 -9.65 2.69 -14.96
N ASP A 118 -10.62 2.22 -14.17
CA ASP A 118 -11.24 0.90 -14.34
C ASP A 118 -12.16 0.82 -15.58
N HIS A 119 -12.63 1.95 -16.12
CA HIS A 119 -13.58 1.97 -17.24
C HIS A 119 -13.06 1.31 -18.53
N GLY A 120 -11.75 1.24 -18.72
CA GLY A 120 -11.11 0.55 -19.85
C GLY A 120 -10.86 -0.94 -19.62
N LEU A 121 -11.14 -1.46 -18.42
CA LEU A 121 -10.86 -2.84 -18.04
C LEU A 121 -12.13 -3.68 -18.00
N LYS A 122 -11.98 -5.00 -18.17
CA LYS A 122 -13.08 -5.93 -17.88
C LYS A 122 -13.40 -5.85 -16.37
N PRO A 123 -14.69 -5.90 -15.97
CA PRO A 123 -15.08 -5.82 -14.55
C PRO A 123 -14.37 -6.82 -13.62
N ALA A 124 -13.97 -7.97 -14.16
CA ALA A 124 -13.19 -8.99 -13.45
C ALA A 124 -11.81 -8.52 -12.96
N PHE A 125 -11.29 -7.40 -13.47
CA PHE A 125 -10.01 -6.79 -13.11
C PHE A 125 -10.16 -5.47 -12.36
N TRP A 126 -11.39 -5.02 -12.09
CA TRP A 126 -11.61 -3.77 -11.38
C TRP A 126 -11.01 -3.85 -9.99
N ARG A 127 -10.33 -2.78 -9.59
CA ARG A 127 -9.59 -2.77 -8.33
C ARG A 127 -10.46 -2.22 -7.21
N LYS A 128 -10.33 -2.85 -6.05
CA LYS A 128 -10.84 -2.33 -4.78
C LYS A 128 -9.67 -2.06 -3.86
N LEU A 129 -9.85 -1.09 -2.97
CA LEU A 129 -8.81 -0.62 -2.07
C LEU A 129 -9.34 -0.68 -0.64
N ARG A 130 -8.71 -1.50 0.19
CA ARG A 130 -8.91 -1.46 1.64
C ARG A 130 -7.89 -0.52 2.24
N VAL A 131 -8.36 0.56 2.84
CA VAL A 131 -7.55 1.59 3.49
C VAL A 131 -7.64 1.39 4.99
N ILE A 132 -6.49 1.11 5.62
CA ILE A 132 -6.37 0.85 7.06
C ILE A 132 -5.47 1.92 7.69
N PRO A 133 -5.93 2.64 8.72
CA PRO A 133 -5.05 3.52 9.50
C PRO A 133 -3.81 2.78 10.00
N ALA A 134 -2.64 3.42 9.95
CA ALA A 134 -1.37 2.76 10.24
C ALA A 134 -1.28 2.22 11.67
N ASP A 135 -1.87 2.91 12.65
CA ASP A 135 -1.97 2.45 14.04
C ASP A 135 -2.72 1.11 14.15
N THR A 136 -3.83 0.99 13.42
CA THR A 136 -4.68 -0.18 13.33
C THR A 136 -3.94 -1.30 12.60
N TYR A 137 -3.22 -0.97 11.52
CA TYR A 137 -2.43 -1.95 10.79
C TYR A 137 -1.33 -2.55 11.66
N LEU A 138 -0.55 -1.70 12.33
CA LEU A 138 0.54 -2.12 13.23
C LEU A 138 0.03 -2.97 14.40
N LYS A 139 -1.17 -2.67 14.92
CA LYS A 139 -1.75 -3.36 16.07
C LYS A 139 -2.33 -4.73 15.71
N ASN A 140 -2.91 -4.88 14.53
CA ASN A 140 -3.77 -6.03 14.22
C ASN A 140 -3.20 -6.97 13.15
N PHE A 141 -2.27 -6.53 12.30
CA PHE A 141 -1.75 -7.36 11.23
C PHE A 141 -0.85 -8.49 11.74
N ALA A 142 -1.07 -9.70 11.22
CA ALA A 142 -0.23 -10.87 11.48
C ALA A 142 -0.07 -11.72 10.20
N SER A 143 1.16 -12.17 9.95
CA SER A 143 1.49 -13.06 8.83
C SER A 143 2.58 -14.05 9.25
N ASP A 144 2.24 -15.35 9.24
CA ASP A 144 3.19 -16.44 9.44
C ASP A 144 3.93 -16.82 8.14
N ARG A 145 3.66 -16.07 7.06
CA ARG A 145 4.21 -16.24 5.70
C ARG A 145 3.87 -17.58 5.05
N SER A 146 2.95 -18.36 5.60
CA SER A 146 2.57 -19.69 5.08
C SER A 146 2.08 -19.64 3.63
N HIS A 147 1.41 -18.56 3.22
CA HIS A 147 0.94 -18.34 1.84
C HIS A 147 2.07 -18.28 0.80
N MET A 148 3.31 -17.97 1.22
CA MET A 148 4.50 -17.94 0.37
C MET A 148 5.26 -19.26 0.34
N LYS A 149 4.73 -20.32 0.96
CA LYS A 149 5.29 -21.68 0.86
C LYS A 149 4.61 -22.48 -0.26
N ASN A 150 5.40 -23.29 -0.93
CA ASN A 150 4.93 -24.35 -1.81
C ASN A 150 4.41 -25.53 -0.98
N ALA A 151 3.73 -26.48 -1.63
CA ALA A 151 3.20 -27.67 -0.99
C ALA A 151 4.30 -28.56 -0.36
N ASP A 152 5.53 -28.48 -0.87
CA ASP A 152 6.71 -29.18 -0.34
C ASP A 152 7.41 -28.43 0.81
N GLY A 153 6.87 -27.26 1.21
CA GLY A 153 7.42 -26.41 2.27
C GLY A 153 8.55 -25.47 1.83
N THR A 154 8.97 -25.50 0.56
CA THR A 154 9.94 -24.55 0.00
C THR A 154 9.32 -23.17 -0.19
N TRP A 155 10.15 -22.13 -0.16
CA TRP A 155 9.69 -20.76 -0.36
C TRP A 155 9.51 -20.43 -1.84
N ARG A 156 8.38 -19.81 -2.19
CA ARG A 156 8.14 -19.25 -3.54
C ARG A 156 9.09 -18.10 -3.84
N MET A 157 9.34 -17.27 -2.84
CA MET A 157 10.33 -16.19 -2.85
C MET A 157 11.05 -16.17 -1.49
N PRO A 158 12.33 -15.78 -1.41
CA PRO A 158 13.05 -15.70 -0.15
C PRO A 158 12.30 -14.81 0.86
N PRO A 159 12.04 -15.30 2.10
CA PRO A 159 11.30 -14.53 3.09
C PRO A 159 12.17 -13.41 3.70
N PRO A 160 11.55 -12.39 4.32
CA PRO A 160 12.28 -11.42 5.12
C PRO A 160 13.09 -12.08 6.25
N LEU A 161 14.26 -11.51 6.57
CA LEU A 161 15.20 -12.07 7.55
C LEU A 161 14.78 -11.85 9.01
N TYR A 162 13.85 -10.95 9.27
CA TYR A 162 13.29 -10.74 10.61
C TYR A 162 12.18 -11.76 10.91
N PRO A 163 11.89 -12.02 12.20
CA PRO A 163 10.78 -12.90 12.60
C PRO A 163 9.44 -12.49 11.97
N CYS A 164 8.52 -13.44 11.84
CA CYS A 164 7.16 -13.15 11.38
C CYS A 164 6.50 -12.06 12.25
N ILE A 165 5.68 -11.23 11.62
CA ILE A 165 4.87 -10.24 12.33
C ILE A 165 3.67 -11.00 12.90
N GLU A 166 3.57 -11.01 14.22
CA GLU A 166 2.49 -11.69 14.97
C GLU A 166 1.90 -10.71 15.99
N THR A 167 0.65 -10.92 16.37
CA THR A 167 0.00 -10.22 17.48
C THR A 167 -0.29 -11.19 18.61
N THR A 168 -0.79 -10.69 19.75
CA THR A 168 -1.28 -11.56 20.82
C THR A 168 -2.45 -12.44 20.39
N ASP A 169 -3.20 -11.98 19.39
CA ASP A 169 -4.51 -12.53 19.03
C ASP A 169 -4.44 -13.38 17.75
N SER A 170 -3.43 -13.19 16.89
CA SER A 170 -3.27 -13.95 15.65
C SER A 170 -1.81 -14.07 15.22
N LYS A 171 -1.52 -15.19 14.54
CA LYS A 171 -0.27 -15.42 13.80
C LYS A 171 -0.43 -15.24 12.30
N MET A 172 -1.66 -15.33 11.80
CA MET A 172 -1.96 -15.24 10.37
C MET A 172 -3.40 -14.76 10.20
N ASN A 173 -3.55 -13.55 9.69
CA ASN A 173 -4.83 -12.97 9.30
C ASN A 173 -4.76 -12.18 7.99
N LEU A 174 -3.70 -12.40 7.19
CA LEU A 174 -3.49 -11.70 5.93
C LEU A 174 -4.71 -11.74 4.99
N ASP A 175 -5.42 -12.87 4.91
CA ASP A 175 -6.62 -12.99 4.07
C ASP A 175 -7.73 -12.00 4.47
N ASP A 176 -7.83 -11.60 5.74
CA ASP A 176 -8.79 -10.58 6.19
C ASP A 176 -8.45 -9.18 5.67
N PHE A 177 -7.15 -8.91 5.46
CA PHE A 177 -6.67 -7.65 4.87
C PHE A 177 -6.76 -7.66 3.34
N ILE A 178 -6.52 -8.81 2.70
CA ILE A 178 -6.68 -8.97 1.25
C ILE A 178 -8.16 -8.94 0.86
N SER A 179 -9.05 -9.45 1.71
CA SER A 179 -10.49 -9.46 1.45
C SER A 179 -11.01 -8.04 1.18
N MET A 180 -11.82 -7.91 0.14
CA MET A 180 -12.51 -6.67 -0.23
C MET A 180 -13.99 -6.69 0.17
N ASP A 181 -14.38 -7.64 1.05
CA ASP A 181 -15.67 -7.59 1.75
C ASP A 181 -15.58 -6.58 2.91
N SER A 182 -16.43 -5.55 2.88
CA SER A 182 -16.48 -4.51 3.91
C SER A 182 -16.87 -5.01 5.30
N LYS A 183 -17.39 -6.23 5.41
CA LYS A 183 -17.74 -6.88 6.68
C LYS A 183 -16.57 -7.65 7.31
N VAL A 184 -15.47 -7.84 6.58
CA VAL A 184 -14.29 -8.58 7.01
C VAL A 184 -13.15 -7.62 7.33
N GLY A 185 -12.30 -7.99 8.28
CA GLY A 185 -11.06 -7.27 8.60
C GLY A 185 -11.28 -5.88 9.19
N CYS A 186 -10.29 -5.01 9.05
CA CYS A 186 -10.31 -3.64 9.55
C CYS A 186 -10.13 -2.61 8.41
N GLY A 187 -10.34 -1.33 8.72
CA GLY A 187 -10.31 -0.25 7.73
C GLY A 187 -11.58 -0.15 6.89
N HIS A 188 -11.50 0.60 5.79
CA HIS A 188 -12.62 0.85 4.89
C HIS A 188 -12.30 0.38 3.47
N VAL A 189 -13.25 -0.26 2.80
CA VAL A 189 -13.10 -0.71 1.42
C VAL A 189 -13.75 0.29 0.47
N TYR A 190 -12.98 0.72 -0.52
CA TYR A 190 -13.39 1.65 -1.57
C TYR A 190 -13.34 0.97 -2.94
N SER A 191 -14.22 1.37 -3.85
CA SER A 191 -13.89 1.29 -5.28
C SER A 191 -12.76 2.27 -5.62
N LEU A 192 -12.09 2.07 -6.75
CA LEU A 192 -11.05 2.99 -7.21
C LEU A 192 -11.56 4.44 -7.33
N SER A 193 -12.74 4.65 -7.90
CA SER A 193 -13.28 6.00 -8.11
C SER A 193 -13.58 6.71 -6.78
N GLU A 194 -14.10 5.98 -5.79
CA GLU A 194 -14.33 6.50 -4.44
C GLU A 194 -13.01 6.82 -3.74
N PHE A 195 -12.00 5.95 -3.85
CA PHE A 195 -10.67 6.17 -3.30
C PHE A 195 -10.01 7.43 -3.88
N VAL A 196 -10.01 7.59 -5.20
CA VAL A 196 -9.46 8.79 -5.86
C VAL A 196 -10.20 10.04 -5.42
N LYS A 197 -11.53 10.00 -5.34
CA LYS A 197 -12.33 11.14 -4.88
C LYS A 197 -12.06 11.51 -3.42
N HIS A 198 -11.85 10.52 -2.55
CA HIS A 198 -11.66 10.74 -1.12
C HIS A 198 -10.29 11.36 -0.80
N PHE A 199 -9.24 10.88 -1.48
CA PHE A 199 -7.85 11.25 -1.17
C PHE A 199 -7.21 12.20 -2.18
N ALA A 200 -7.96 12.71 -3.16
CA ALA A 200 -7.49 13.81 -4.00
C ALA A 200 -7.13 15.04 -3.15
N GLU A 201 -6.14 15.80 -3.60
CA GLU A 201 -5.74 17.06 -2.98
C GLU A 201 -6.95 18.02 -2.94
N LYS A 202 -7.15 18.69 -1.81
CA LYS A 202 -8.25 19.63 -1.58
C LYS A 202 -7.87 21.06 -1.90
#